data_AF-A0AAE4E7Z9-F1
#
_entry.id   AF-A0AAE4E7Z9-F1
#
_cell.length_a   1.000
_cell.length_b   1.000
_cell.length_c   1.000
_cell.angle_alpha   90.00
_cell.angle_beta   90.00
_cell.angle_gamma   90.00
#
_symmetry.space_group_name_H-M   'P 1'
#
loop_
_entity.id
_entity.type
_entity.pdbx_description
1 polymer ?
#
loop_
_entity_poly.entity_id
_entity_poly.type
_entity_poly.pdbx_seq_one_letter_code
_entity_poly.pdbx_strand_id
1 'polypeptide(L)'
;MSYYFSEKECGFYCEEVNDTVPDGAVEISDERYYSLLEGQSRGMLITADAKGNPILVEQPAPTIEQLIASAQVKKSGLMSFVNNAIVPLQDAEDLNLATDEEKQRLVTLKKYRVLLNRVDTSKAPDIEWPEVPDDVA
;
A
#
# COMPACT_ATOMS: atom_id res chain seq x y z
N MET A 1 -8.25 33.66 -0.84
CA MET A 1 -8.08 32.47 -1.68
C MET A 1 -9.47 31.93 -1.95
N SER A 2 -9.85 31.68 -3.20
CA SER A 2 -11.15 31.06 -3.52
C SER A 2 -10.92 29.62 -3.92
N TYR A 3 -11.48 28.70 -3.14
CA TYR A 3 -11.39 27.26 -3.39
C TYR A 3 -12.68 26.76 -4.02
N TYR A 4 -12.54 25.80 -4.92
CA TYR A 4 -13.64 25.15 -5.61
C TYR A 4 -13.45 23.64 -5.54
N PHE A 5 -14.54 22.89 -5.51
CA PHE A 5 -14.53 21.44 -5.54
C PHE A 5 -15.26 20.94 -6.79
N SER A 6 -14.59 20.09 -7.57
CA SER A 6 -15.15 19.42 -8.74
C SER A 6 -15.63 18.04 -8.35
N GLU A 7 -16.95 17.79 -8.36
CA GLU A 7 -17.53 16.46 -8.13
C GLU A 7 -17.00 15.44 -9.14
N LYS A 8 -16.93 15.82 -10.42
CA LYS A 8 -16.53 14.95 -11.53
C LYS A 8 -15.13 14.38 -11.34
N GLU A 9 -14.23 15.18 -10.76
CA GLU A 9 -12.83 14.81 -10.58
C GLU A 9 -12.50 14.50 -9.13
N CYS A 10 -13.47 14.67 -8.22
CA CYS A 10 -13.30 14.59 -6.77
C CYS A 10 -12.05 15.35 -6.30
N GLY A 11 -11.86 16.57 -6.81
CA GLY A 11 -10.64 17.36 -6.64
C GLY A 11 -10.89 18.83 -6.31
N PHE A 12 -9.91 19.46 -5.67
CA PHE A 12 -9.95 20.89 -5.36
C PHE A 12 -9.24 21.73 -6.41
N TYR A 13 -9.77 22.92 -6.63
CA TYR A 13 -9.30 23.92 -7.57
C TYR A 13 -9.17 25.27 -6.86
N CYS A 14 -8.21 26.06 -7.28
CA CYS A 14 -7.96 27.38 -6.74
C CYS A 14 -7.57 28.32 -7.88
N GLU A 15 -8.28 29.44 -8.05
CA GLU A 15 -8.02 30.37 -9.18
C GLU A 15 -6.60 30.96 -9.19
N GLU A 16 -5.93 31.04 -8.04
CA GLU A 16 -4.54 31.51 -7.96
C GLU A 16 -3.52 30.44 -8.40
N VAL A 17 -3.91 29.16 -8.44
CA VAL A 17 -3.02 28.00 -8.71
C VAL A 17 -3.40 27.30 -10.02
N ASN A 18 -4.68 27.29 -10.37
CA ASN A 18 -5.26 26.61 -11.51
C ASN A 18 -5.77 27.63 -12.52
N ASP A 19 -5.25 27.58 -13.76
CA ASP A 19 -5.66 28.48 -14.85
C ASP A 19 -7.14 28.35 -15.22
N THR A 20 -7.75 27.20 -14.93
CA THR A 20 -9.16 26.93 -15.19
C THR A 20 -9.78 26.17 -14.03
N VAL A 21 -10.96 26.61 -13.63
CA VAL A 21 -11.84 25.88 -12.71
C VAL A 21 -12.84 25.09 -13.57
N PRO A 22 -13.02 23.78 -13.33
CA PRO A 22 -13.97 22.97 -14.09
C PRO A 22 -15.40 23.50 -13.99
N ASP A 23 -16.15 23.37 -15.09
CA ASP A 23 -17.58 23.72 -15.10
C ASP A 23 -18.36 22.82 -14.13
N GLY A 24 -19.27 23.42 -13.37
CA GLY A 24 -20.02 22.75 -12.29
C GLY A 24 -19.23 22.56 -10.98
N ALA A 25 -18.01 23.10 -10.86
CA ALA A 25 -17.32 23.10 -9.58
C ALA A 25 -18.02 24.01 -8.56
N VAL A 26 -18.10 23.54 -7.32
CA VAL A 26 -18.77 24.24 -6.22
C VAL A 26 -17.75 25.03 -5.42
N GLU A 27 -17.96 26.33 -5.26
CA GLU A 27 -17.14 27.18 -4.39
C GLU A 27 -17.27 26.75 -2.93
N ILE A 28 -16.15 26.68 -2.22
CA ILE A 28 -16.07 26.32 -0.80
C ILE A 28 -15.22 27.33 -0.03
N SER A 29 -15.57 27.56 1.23
CA SER A 29 -14.77 28.39 2.14
C SER A 29 -13.43 27.75 2.48
N ASP A 30 -12.44 28.57 2.83
CA ASP A 30 -11.14 28.14 3.38
C ASP A 30 -11.30 27.15 4.55
N GLU A 31 -12.18 27.45 5.51
CA GLU A 31 -12.43 26.59 6.68
C GLU A 31 -12.91 25.19 6.24
N ARG A 32 -13.86 25.14 5.30
CA ARG A 32 -14.34 23.89 4.73
C ARG A 32 -13.20 23.14 4.04
N TYR A 33 -12.42 23.80 3.19
CA TYR A 33 -11.26 23.21 2.53
C TYR A 33 -10.29 22.56 3.53
N TYR A 34 -9.85 23.29 4.56
CA TYR A 34 -8.94 22.75 5.57
C TYR A 34 -9.55 21.60 6.38
N SER A 35 -10.84 21.68 6.76
CA SER A 35 -11.52 20.61 7.48
C SER A 35 -11.58 19.29 6.68
N LEU A 36 -11.73 19.40 5.35
CA LEU A 36 -11.75 18.26 4.45
C LEU A 36 -10.35 17.63 4.33
N LEU A 37 -9.30 18.45 4.21
CA LEU A 37 -7.92 17.98 4.20
C LEU A 37 -7.52 17.30 5.53
N GLU A 38 -8.00 17.81 6.66
CA GLU A 38 -7.82 17.17 7.96
C GLU A 38 -8.58 15.84 8.07
N GLY A 39 -9.79 15.76 7.52
CA GLY A 39 -10.51 14.49 7.38
C GLY A 39 -9.75 13.49 6.53
N GLN A 40 -9.25 13.93 5.39
CA GLN A 40 -8.46 13.10 4.48
C GLN A 40 -7.17 12.60 5.11
N SER A 41 -6.46 13.44 5.88
CA SER A 41 -5.24 13.04 6.58
C SER A 41 -5.50 12.01 7.69
N ARG A 42 -6.73 11.91 8.18
CA ARG A 42 -7.21 10.85 9.08
C ARG A 42 -7.71 9.59 8.36
N GLY A 43 -7.55 9.50 7.04
CA GLY A 43 -7.90 8.32 6.24
C GLY A 43 -9.34 8.31 5.71
N MET A 44 -10.07 9.42 5.82
CA MET A 44 -11.37 9.56 5.17
C MET A 44 -11.21 9.86 3.67
N LEU A 45 -12.23 9.54 2.89
CA LEU A 45 -12.31 9.92 1.49
C LEU A 45 -13.12 11.22 1.36
N ILE A 46 -12.63 12.17 0.58
CA ILE A 46 -13.41 13.32 0.15
C ILE A 46 -14.18 12.90 -1.11
N THR A 47 -15.51 13.01 -1.06
CA THR A 47 -16.40 12.71 -2.19
C THR A 47 -17.48 13.77 -2.31
N ALA A 48 -18.29 13.74 -3.36
CA ALA A 48 -19.42 14.65 -3.52
C ALA A 48 -20.70 14.05 -2.90
N ASP A 49 -21.51 14.90 -2.27
CA ASP A 49 -22.91 14.58 -2.00
C ASP A 49 -23.78 14.69 -3.26
N ALA A 50 -25.07 14.39 -3.16
CA ALA A 50 -26.02 14.48 -4.28
C ALA A 50 -26.22 15.90 -4.86
N LYS A 51 -25.61 16.93 -4.25
CA LYS A 51 -25.64 18.33 -4.68
C LYS A 51 -24.27 18.81 -5.17
N GLY A 52 -23.28 17.92 -5.28
CA GLY A 52 -21.92 18.27 -5.71
C GLY A 52 -21.04 18.87 -4.60
N ASN A 53 -21.50 18.93 -3.35
CA ASN A 53 -20.68 19.47 -2.25
C ASN A 53 -19.71 18.42 -1.72
N PRO A 54 -18.48 18.81 -1.37
CA PRO A 54 -17.54 17.86 -0.79
C PRO A 54 -17.99 17.43 0.61
N ILE A 55 -18.01 16.14 0.84
CA ILE A 55 -18.28 15.48 2.12
C ILE A 55 -17.15 14.49 2.43
N LEU A 56 -16.95 14.23 3.72
CA LEU A 56 -16.05 13.18 4.19
C LEU A 56 -16.85 11.91 4.42
N VAL A 57 -16.40 10.82 3.82
CA VAL A 57 -16.92 9.49 4.06
C VAL A 57 -15.80 8.57 4.51
N GLU A 58 -16.14 7.55 5.28
CA GLU A 58 -15.17 6.49 5.59
C GLU A 58 -14.73 5.82 4.28
N GLN A 59 -13.43 5.51 4.17
CA GLN A 59 -12.96 4.72 3.05
C GLN A 59 -13.66 3.35 3.10
N PRO A 60 -14.30 2.90 2.00
CA PRO A 60 -14.94 1.60 1.99
C PRO A 60 -13.88 0.53 2.28
N ALA A 61 -14.26 -0.46 3.10
CA ALA A 61 -13.41 -1.60 3.34
C ALA A 61 -13.02 -2.25 2.00
N PRO A 62 -11.76 -2.72 1.84
CA PRO A 62 -11.35 -3.41 0.63
C PRO A 62 -12.25 -4.61 0.35
N THR A 63 -12.51 -4.90 -0.91
CA THR A 63 -13.22 -6.12 -1.30
C THR A 63 -12.38 -7.35 -1.04
N ILE A 64 -13.01 -8.52 -0.93
CA ILE A 64 -12.29 -9.81 -0.81
C ILE A 64 -11.28 -9.98 -1.97
N GLU A 65 -11.67 -9.63 -3.19
CA GLU A 65 -10.76 -9.69 -4.36
C GLU A 65 -9.55 -8.76 -4.21
N GLN A 66 -9.76 -7.52 -3.72
CA GLN A 66 -8.67 -6.59 -3.43
C GLN A 66 -7.75 -7.12 -2.33
N LEU A 67 -8.30 -7.72 -1.27
CA LEU A 67 -7.52 -8.33 -0.19
C LEU A 67 -6.67 -9.50 -0.69
N ILE A 68 -7.24 -10.38 -1.52
CA ILE A 68 -6.52 -11.49 -2.15
C ILE A 68 -5.41 -10.96 -3.06
N ALA A 69 -5.69 -9.96 -3.89
CA ALA A 69 -4.69 -9.35 -4.77
C ALA A 69 -3.54 -8.70 -3.96
N SER A 70 -3.85 -7.95 -2.91
CA SER A 70 -2.85 -7.39 -1.99
C SER A 70 -2.00 -8.49 -1.33
N ALA A 71 -2.61 -9.60 -0.91
CA ALA A 71 -1.89 -10.74 -0.36
C ALA A 71 -0.95 -11.39 -1.39
N GLN A 72 -1.39 -11.53 -2.65
CA GLN A 72 -0.55 -12.05 -3.74
C GLN A 72 0.66 -11.16 -4.03
N VAL A 73 0.44 -9.84 -4.06
CA VAL A 73 1.52 -8.84 -4.23
C VAL A 73 2.51 -8.94 -3.06
N LYS A 74 2.03 -9.01 -1.82
CA LYS A 74 2.88 -9.18 -0.62
C LYS A 74 3.71 -10.47 -0.70
N LYS A 75 3.08 -11.61 -1.01
CA LYS A 75 3.78 -12.91 -1.17
C LYS A 75 4.86 -12.82 -2.23
N SER A 76 4.55 -12.20 -3.37
CA SER A 76 5.48 -12.07 -4.49
C SER A 76 6.67 -11.17 -4.13
N GLY A 77 6.43 -10.04 -3.46
CA GLY A 77 7.49 -9.15 -2.97
C GLY A 77 8.42 -9.84 -1.98
N LEU A 78 7.86 -10.56 -0.99
CA LEU A 78 8.65 -11.30 -0.01
C LEU A 78 9.43 -12.45 -0.67
N MET A 79 8.85 -13.17 -1.64
CA MET A 79 9.55 -14.21 -2.40
C MET A 79 10.74 -13.64 -3.17
N SER A 80 10.56 -12.50 -3.85
CA SER A 80 11.65 -11.83 -4.58
C SER A 80 12.78 -11.40 -3.66
N PHE A 81 12.44 -10.79 -2.52
CA PHE A 81 13.39 -10.38 -1.51
C PHE A 81 14.23 -11.56 -0.98
N VAL A 82 13.58 -12.66 -0.61
CA VAL A 82 14.25 -13.85 -0.08
C VAL A 82 15.10 -14.53 -1.16
N ASN A 83 14.61 -14.60 -2.40
CA ASN A 83 15.41 -15.15 -3.50
C ASN A 83 16.68 -14.33 -3.72
N ASN A 84 16.59 -13.00 -3.71
CA ASN A 84 17.76 -12.12 -3.86
C ASN A 84 18.76 -12.27 -2.72
N ALA A 85 18.30 -12.51 -1.48
CA ALA A 85 19.18 -12.78 -0.34
C ALA A 85 19.84 -14.17 -0.40
N ILE A 86 19.14 -15.18 -0.95
CA ILE A 86 19.65 -16.55 -1.06
C ILE A 86 20.77 -16.67 -2.09
N VAL A 87 20.72 -15.96 -3.23
CA VAL A 87 21.71 -16.11 -4.31
C VAL A 87 23.17 -15.98 -3.82
N PRO A 88 23.59 -14.85 -3.20
CA PRO A 88 24.99 -14.71 -2.79
C PRO A 88 25.41 -15.70 -1.70
N LEU A 89 24.50 -16.08 -0.81
CA LEU A 89 24.75 -17.08 0.22
C LEU A 89 24.94 -18.48 -0.38
N GLN A 90 24.18 -18.81 -1.42
CA GLN A 90 24.35 -20.05 -2.16
C GLN A 90 25.69 -20.06 -2.91
N ASP A 91 26.07 -18.96 -3.56
CA ASP A 91 27.36 -18.85 -4.23
C ASP A 91 28.51 -19.06 -3.24
N ALA A 92 28.43 -18.48 -2.04
CA ALA A 92 29.41 -18.69 -0.97
C ALA A 92 29.46 -20.14 -0.49
N GLU A 93 28.32 -20.82 -0.36
CA GLU A 93 28.23 -22.24 0.01
C GLU A 93 28.86 -23.12 -1.08
N ASP A 94 28.52 -22.90 -2.35
CA ASP A 94 28.98 -23.67 -3.50
C ASP A 94 30.50 -23.51 -3.72
N LEU A 95 31.04 -22.32 -3.46
CA LEU A 95 32.48 -22.04 -3.51
C LEU A 95 33.23 -22.47 -2.25
N ASN A 96 32.55 -23.03 -1.24
CA ASN A 96 33.11 -23.36 0.08
C ASN A 96 33.75 -22.15 0.80
N LEU A 97 33.22 -20.94 0.54
CA LEU A 97 33.63 -19.68 1.16
C LEU A 97 32.68 -19.22 2.28
N ALA A 98 31.49 -19.83 2.39
CA ALA A 98 30.50 -19.43 3.37
C ALA A 98 30.97 -19.63 4.82
N THR A 99 30.78 -18.61 5.64
CA THR A 99 30.95 -18.72 7.10
C THR A 99 29.85 -19.59 7.71
N ASP A 100 30.03 -20.01 8.97
CA ASP A 100 29.01 -20.79 9.65
C ASP A 100 27.73 -19.96 9.90
N GLU A 101 27.84 -18.65 10.09
CA GLU A 101 26.68 -17.74 10.15
C GLU A 101 25.95 -17.66 8.81
N GLU A 102 26.67 -17.53 7.69
CA GLU A 102 26.08 -17.48 6.35
C GLU A 102 25.33 -18.77 6.01
N LYS A 103 25.88 -19.94 6.38
CA LYS A 103 25.20 -21.23 6.23
C LYS A 103 23.92 -21.31 7.06
N GLN A 104 23.95 -20.86 8.31
CA GLN A 104 22.76 -20.82 9.16
C GLN A 104 21.69 -19.89 8.57
N ARG A 105 22.09 -18.70 8.12
CA ARG A 105 21.22 -17.73 7.45
C ARG A 105 20.60 -18.29 6.18
N LEU A 106 21.39 -18.98 5.35
CA LEU A 106 20.92 -19.64 4.13
C LEU A 106 19.86 -20.70 4.43
N VAL A 107 20.06 -21.52 5.46
CA VAL A 107 19.07 -22.52 5.90
C VAL A 107 17.78 -21.84 6.38
N THR A 108 17.89 -20.77 7.17
CA THR A 108 16.74 -20.00 7.68
C THR A 108 15.95 -19.37 6.53
N LEU A 109 16.61 -18.72 5.57
CA LEU A 109 15.97 -18.11 4.40
C LEU A 109 15.33 -19.17 3.48
N LYS A 110 15.98 -20.32 3.25
CA LYS A 110 15.40 -21.44 2.48
C LYS A 110 14.13 -21.97 3.17
N LYS A 111 14.13 -22.14 4.49
CA LYS A 111 12.93 -22.54 5.26
C LYS A 111 11.82 -21.51 5.12
N TYR A 112 12.13 -20.23 5.33
CA TYR A 112 11.17 -19.15 5.19
C TYR A 112 10.57 -19.08 3.78
N ARG A 113 11.38 -19.18 2.72
CA ARG A 113 10.91 -19.24 1.33
C ARG A 113 9.90 -20.36 1.11
N VAL A 114 10.18 -21.56 1.64
CA VAL A 114 9.29 -22.71 1.51
C VAL A 114 7.97 -22.49 2.25
N LEU A 115 8.00 -21.92 3.46
CA LEU A 115 6.81 -21.56 4.20
C LEU A 115 5.97 -20.51 3.46
N LEU A 116 6.62 -19.45 2.97
CA LEU A 116 5.98 -18.42 2.13
C LEU A 116 5.28 -19.02 0.93
N ASN A 117 5.95 -19.92 0.22
CA ASN A 117 5.40 -20.53 -1.00
C ASN A 117 4.10 -21.30 -0.70
N ARG A 118 3.96 -21.85 0.51
CA ARG A 118 2.77 -22.60 0.96
C ARG A 118 1.64 -21.69 1.46
N VAL A 119 1.88 -20.40 1.67
CA VAL A 119 0.83 -19.45 2.08
C VAL A 119 -0.27 -19.42 1.02
N ASP A 120 -1.49 -19.66 1.46
CA ASP A 120 -2.70 -19.55 0.65
C ASP A 120 -3.28 -18.14 0.75
N THR A 121 -3.10 -17.36 -0.32
CA THR A 121 -3.54 -15.96 -0.37
C THR A 121 -5.05 -15.81 -0.57
N SER A 122 -5.77 -16.88 -0.89
CA SER A 122 -7.23 -16.84 -1.05
C SER A 122 -7.98 -16.67 0.28
N LYS A 123 -7.30 -16.94 1.40
CA LYS A 123 -7.83 -16.81 2.76
C LYS A 123 -7.82 -15.38 3.31
N ALA A 124 -7.46 -14.39 2.49
CA ALA A 124 -7.42 -13.01 2.94
C ALA A 124 -8.80 -12.56 3.50
N PRO A 125 -8.84 -11.83 4.63
CA PRO A 125 -7.70 -11.27 5.38
C PRO A 125 -7.05 -12.24 6.39
N ASP A 126 -7.64 -13.41 6.64
CA ASP A 126 -7.24 -14.38 7.66
C ASP A 126 -6.07 -15.27 7.20
N ILE A 127 -4.92 -14.63 6.93
CA ILE A 127 -3.70 -15.30 6.48
C ILE A 127 -2.66 -15.31 7.60
N GLU A 128 -2.20 -16.50 7.97
CA GLU A 128 -1.02 -16.68 8.81
C GLU A 128 0.25 -16.53 7.95
N TRP A 129 0.89 -15.37 8.06
CA TRP A 129 2.17 -15.12 7.40
C TRP A 129 3.31 -15.72 8.23
N PRO A 130 4.28 -16.41 7.60
CA PRO A 130 5.49 -16.81 8.30
C PRO A 130 6.23 -15.56 8.79
N GLU A 131 6.88 -15.66 9.95
CA GLU A 131 7.70 -14.57 10.49
C GLU A 131 8.91 -14.32 9.58
N VAL A 132 9.14 -13.05 9.26
CA VAL A 132 10.33 -12.63 8.52
C VAL A 132 11.53 -12.86 9.44
N PRO A 133 12.59 -13.56 9.01
CA PRO A 133 13.78 -13.72 9.82
C PRO A 133 14.39 -12.35 10.22
N ASP A 134 15.01 -12.24 11.38
CA ASP A 134 15.61 -10.97 11.83
C ASP A 134 16.89 -10.61 11.05
N ASP A 135 17.62 -11.62 10.57
CA ASP A 135 18.86 -11.46 9.79
C ASP A 135 18.59 -11.08 8.32
N VAL A 136 17.65 -10.19 8.01
CA VAL A 136 17.40 -9.77 6.61
C VAL A 136 17.47 -8.27 6.39
N ALA A 137 17.71 -7.48 7.45
CA ALA A 137 18.04 -6.06 7.36
C ALA A 137 19.54 -5.81 7.17
#